data_AF-A0AAT9G7B1-F1
#
_entry.id   AF-A0AAT9G7B1-F1
#
_cell.length_a   1.000
_cell.length_b   1.000
_cell.length_c   1.000
_cell.angle_alpha   90.00
_cell.angle_beta   90.00
_cell.angle_gamma   90.00
#
_symmetry.space_group_name_H-M   'P 1'
#
loop_
_entity.id
_entity.type
_entity.pdbx_description
1 polymer ?
#
loop_
_entity_poly.entity_id
_entity_poly.type
_entity_poly.pdbx_seq_one_letter_code
_entity_poly.pdbx_strand_id
1 'polypeptide(L)'
;MSSSLKQARIESGKTLEEISSYLKIRKQYLVALEEEDFSSMPAEVYVKGYLKLYSNYLGIDVNLSEKDKQESSKDIDLRNRSDPMILDYKWKKQLIIISVLILIIIPIIYHLILSSE
;
A
#
# COMPACT_ATOMS: atom_id res chain seq x y z
N MET A 1 -5.06 21.96 -11.82
CA MET A 1 -5.30 20.51 -11.77
C MET A 1 -4.33 19.77 -10.84
N SER A 2 -3.37 20.47 -10.20
CA SER A 2 -2.51 19.94 -9.12
C SER A 2 -3.21 19.71 -7.76
N SER A 3 -4.51 20.03 -7.63
CA SER A 3 -5.18 20.04 -6.33
C SER A 3 -5.59 18.67 -5.82
N SER A 4 -5.76 17.65 -6.67
CA SER A 4 -6.44 16.41 -6.29
C SER A 4 -5.66 15.60 -5.24
N LEU A 5 -4.36 15.38 -5.44
CA LEU A 5 -3.53 14.60 -4.50
C LEU A 5 -3.33 15.31 -3.16
N LYS A 6 -3.00 16.60 -3.22
CA LYS A 6 -2.81 17.43 -2.03
C LYS A 6 -4.08 17.54 -1.20
N GLN A 7 -5.20 17.78 -1.86
CA GLN A 7 -6.51 17.85 -1.22
C GLN A 7 -6.90 16.50 -0.62
N ALA A 8 -6.76 15.40 -1.36
CA ALA A 8 -7.03 14.06 -0.84
C ALA A 8 -6.13 13.71 0.35
N ARG A 9 -4.85 14.13 0.36
CA ARG A 9 -4.01 13.98 1.54
C ARG A 9 -4.54 14.77 2.73
N ILE A 10 -4.90 16.04 2.52
CA ILE A 10 -5.43 16.91 3.59
C ILE A 10 -6.72 16.31 4.17
N GLU A 11 -7.63 15.84 3.32
CA GLU A 11 -8.88 15.17 3.71
C GLU A 11 -8.63 13.85 4.44
N SER A 12 -7.56 13.11 4.08
CA SER A 12 -7.15 11.89 4.79
C SER A 12 -6.55 12.14 6.18
N GLY A 13 -6.23 13.40 6.51
CA GLY A 13 -5.59 13.78 7.78
C GLY A 13 -4.16 13.26 7.94
N LYS A 14 -3.51 12.83 6.86
CA LYS A 14 -2.16 12.25 6.87
C LYS A 14 -1.07 13.28 6.54
N THR A 15 0.05 13.16 7.25
CA THR A 15 1.26 13.94 7.00
C THR A 15 2.08 13.31 5.87
N LEU A 16 2.88 14.13 5.19
CA LEU A 16 3.78 13.61 4.16
C LEU A 16 4.85 12.67 4.74
N GLU A 17 5.24 12.86 5.99
CA GLU A 17 6.16 12.01 6.75
C GLU A 17 5.61 10.59 6.93
N GLU A 18 4.35 10.46 7.33
CA GLU A 18 3.68 9.15 7.48
C GLU A 18 3.60 8.43 6.13
N ILE A 19 3.18 9.15 5.09
CA ILE A 19 3.03 8.58 3.74
C ILE A 19 4.40 8.21 3.15
N SER A 20 5.40 9.07 3.33
CA SER A 20 6.78 8.82 2.93
C SER A 20 7.35 7.58 3.61
N SER A 21 7.08 7.41 4.90
CA SER A 21 7.53 6.26 5.67
C SER A 21 6.83 4.97 5.25
N TYR A 22 5.55 5.04 4.90
CA TYR A 22 4.73 3.92 4.45
C TYR A 22 5.08 3.48 3.02
N LEU A 23 5.04 4.41 2.05
CA LEU A 23 5.31 4.12 0.64
C LEU A 23 6.79 3.99 0.33
N LYS A 24 7.65 4.42 1.26
CA LYS A 24 9.13 4.40 1.14
C LYS A 24 9.61 5.22 -0.05
N ILE A 25 8.83 6.24 -0.35
CA ILE A 25 9.12 7.30 -1.31
C ILE A 25 9.66 8.47 -0.48
N ARG A 26 10.75 9.11 -0.90
CA ARG A 26 11.26 10.30 -0.20
C ARG A 26 10.19 11.39 -0.20
N LYS A 27 9.99 12.05 0.95
CA LYS A 27 9.04 13.16 1.10
C LYS A 27 9.13 14.19 -0.03
N GLN A 28 10.34 14.54 -0.45
CA GLN A 28 10.56 15.50 -1.54
C GLN A 28 9.88 15.08 -2.87
N TYR A 29 9.77 13.78 -3.14
CA TYR A 29 9.09 13.28 -4.34
C TYR A 29 7.57 13.30 -4.17
N LEU A 30 7.04 13.12 -2.96
CA LEU A 30 5.60 13.31 -2.71
C LEU A 30 5.20 14.78 -2.88
N VAL A 31 6.05 15.71 -2.41
CA VAL A 31 5.86 17.16 -2.65
C VAL A 31 5.89 17.46 -4.15
N ALA A 32 6.88 16.91 -4.87
CA ALA A 32 6.96 17.04 -6.33
C ALA A 32 5.70 16.52 -7.06
N LEU A 33 5.08 15.44 -6.56
CA LEU A 33 3.80 14.94 -7.09
C LEU A 33 2.62 15.88 -6.78
N GLU A 34 2.56 16.46 -5.58
CA GLU A 34 1.51 17.41 -5.20
C GLU A 34 1.60 18.74 -5.96
N GLU A 35 2.81 19.19 -6.27
CA GLU A 35 3.08 20.47 -6.94
C GLU A 35 3.26 20.32 -8.46
N GLU A 36 3.15 19.10 -8.99
CA GLU A 36 3.42 18.76 -10.41
C GLU A 36 4.84 19.21 -10.88
N ASP A 37 5.79 19.35 -9.96
CA ASP A 37 7.18 19.73 -10.24
C ASP A 37 8.11 18.51 -10.19
N PHE A 38 8.25 17.84 -11.35
CA PHE A 38 9.06 16.63 -11.48
C PHE A 38 10.56 16.88 -11.69
N SER A 39 11.00 18.14 -11.69
CA SER A 39 12.40 18.52 -11.95
C SER A 39 13.38 17.92 -10.95
N SER A 40 12.90 17.64 -9.73
CA SER A 40 13.67 17.07 -8.64
C SER A 40 13.67 15.53 -8.61
N MET A 41 12.97 14.88 -9.54
CA MET A 41 12.86 13.42 -9.57
C MET A 41 14.07 12.75 -10.23
N PRO A 42 14.48 11.55 -9.78
CA PRO A 42 15.67 10.87 -10.30
C PRO A 42 15.58 10.50 -11.78
N ALA A 43 14.37 10.21 -12.26
CA ALA A 43 14.05 9.94 -13.65
C ALA A 43 12.54 10.07 -13.85
N GLU A 44 12.13 10.56 -15.02
CA GLU A 44 10.72 10.78 -15.39
C GLU A 44 9.88 9.49 -15.31
N VAL A 45 10.51 8.33 -15.56
CA VAL A 45 9.88 7.00 -15.43
C VAL A 45 9.30 6.73 -14.03
N TYR A 46 9.84 7.37 -12.98
CA TYR A 46 9.35 7.18 -11.61
C TYR A 46 8.09 7.98 -11.30
N VAL A 47 7.83 9.07 -12.05
CA VAL A 47 6.67 9.95 -11.84
C VAL A 47 5.39 9.10 -11.86
N LYS A 48 5.20 8.31 -12.91
CA LYS A 48 4.01 7.47 -13.10
C LYS A 48 3.85 6.42 -12.01
N GLY A 49 4.94 5.75 -11.63
CA GLY A 49 4.94 4.72 -10.59
C GLY A 49 4.58 5.29 -9.22
N TYR A 50 5.19 6.42 -8.85
CA TYR A 50 4.91 7.09 -7.58
C TYR A 50 3.53 7.73 -7.55
N LEU A 51 3.08 8.31 -8.66
CA LEU A 51 1.73 8.86 -8.79
C LEU A 51 0.68 7.77 -8.52
N LYS A 52 0.86 6.59 -9.11
CA LYS A 52 -0.04 5.44 -8.90
C LYS A 52 0.01 4.90 -7.47
N LEU A 53 1.21 4.76 -6.88
CA LEU A 53 1.33 4.34 -5.48
C LEU A 53 0.61 5.31 -4.55
N TYR A 54 0.81 6.60 -4.79
CA TYR A 54 0.28 7.66 -3.95
C TYR A 54 -1.23 7.82 -4.10
N SER A 55 -1.75 7.79 -5.32
CA SER A 55 -3.19 7.82 -5.59
C SER A 55 -3.91 6.62 -4.96
N ASN A 56 -3.35 5.42 -5.10
CA ASN A 56 -3.86 4.20 -4.47
C ASN A 56 -3.87 4.31 -2.94
N TYR A 57 -2.81 4.89 -2.36
CA TYR A 57 -2.73 5.11 -0.91
C TYR A 57 -3.83 6.07 -0.42
N LEU A 58 -4.11 7.12 -1.20
CA LEU A 58 -5.14 8.12 -0.89
C LEU A 58 -6.56 7.68 -1.29
N GLY A 59 -6.71 6.52 -1.95
CA GLY A 59 -8.01 6.02 -2.40
C GLY A 59 -8.63 6.84 -3.53
N ILE A 60 -7.81 7.60 -4.28
CA ILE A 60 -8.26 8.41 -5.41
C ILE A 60 -7.80 7.78 -6.73
N ASP A 61 -8.65 7.86 -7.76
CA ASP A 61 -8.30 7.39 -9.09
C ASP A 61 -7.68 8.55 -9.89
N VAL A 62 -6.39 8.46 -10.16
CA VAL A 62 -5.70 9.40 -11.03
C VAL A 62 -5.73 8.81 -12.43
N ASN A 63 -6.52 9.43 -13.30
CA ASN A 63 -6.70 8.98 -14.68
C ASN A 63 -5.40 9.20 -15.47
N LEU A 64 -4.50 8.22 -15.37
CA LEU A 64 -3.32 8.10 -16.22
C LEU A 64 -3.82 7.77 -17.62
N SER A 65 -3.72 8.74 -18.53
CA SER A 65 -4.20 8.61 -19.91
C SER A 65 -3.64 7.34 -20.56
N GLU A 66 -4.47 6.64 -21.32
CA GLU A 66 -4.18 5.27 -21.82
C GLU A 66 -2.90 5.17 -22.67
N LYS A 67 -2.41 6.30 -23.20
CA LYS A 67 -1.14 6.41 -23.92
C LYS A 67 0.08 6.04 -23.07
N ASP A 68 -0.01 6.13 -21.74
CA ASP A 68 1.11 5.91 -20.82
C ASP A 68 1.30 4.45 -20.37
N LYS A 69 0.36 3.55 -20.72
CA LYS A 69 0.36 2.15 -20.26
C LYS A 69 1.39 1.26 -20.96
N GLN A 70 1.89 1.62 -22.14
CA GLN A 70 2.69 0.70 -22.97
C GLN A 70 4.21 0.74 -22.68
N GLU A 71 4.74 1.86 -22.20
CA GLU A 71 6.19 2.03 -22.01
C GLU A 71 6.67 1.52 -20.62
N SER A 72 5.74 1.45 -19.66
CA SER A 72 5.96 1.12 -18.25
C SER A 72 6.41 -0.32 -18.01
N SER A 73 6.05 -1.26 -18.88
CA SER A 73 6.23 -2.69 -18.63
C SER A 73 7.65 -3.23 -18.83
N LYS A 74 8.57 -2.48 -19.47
CA LYS A 74 9.93 -2.95 -19.76
C LYS A 74 11.00 -2.47 -18.76
N ASP A 75 10.86 -1.28 -18.19
CA ASP A 75 11.87 -0.70 -17.28
C ASP A 75 11.58 -0.93 -15.79
N ILE A 76 10.34 -1.26 -15.42
CA ILE A 76 9.93 -1.43 -14.01
C ILE A 76 10.44 -2.75 -13.39
N ASP A 77 10.80 -3.75 -14.21
CA ASP A 77 11.22 -5.07 -13.71
C ASP A 77 12.64 -5.07 -13.11
N LEU A 78 13.50 -4.12 -13.48
CA LEU A 78 14.90 -4.10 -13.03
C LEU A 78 15.14 -3.35 -11.70
N ARG A 79 14.18 -2.54 -11.26
CA ARG A 79 14.35 -1.63 -10.09
C ARG A 79 13.48 -1.98 -8.88
N ASN A 80 12.61 -2.99 -8.99
CA ASN A 80 11.69 -3.44 -7.93
C ASN A 80 12.33 -4.40 -6.89
N ARG A 81 13.64 -4.25 -6.61
CA ARG A 81 14.40 -5.02 -5.61
C ARG A 81 14.56 -4.28 -4.28
N SER A 82 13.67 -3.34 -3.98
CA SER A 82 13.61 -2.65 -2.69
C SER A 82 12.19 -2.78 -2.15
N ASP A 83 11.87 -3.99 -1.73
CA ASP A 83 10.62 -4.33 -1.07
C ASP A 83 10.63 -3.77 0.36
N PRO A 84 9.69 -2.89 0.74
CA PRO A 84 9.41 -2.60 2.13
C PRO A 84 7.99 -3.05 2.42
N MET A 85 7.85 -4.33 2.76
CA MET A 85 6.87 -4.86 3.69
C MET A 85 5.44 -4.35 3.46
N ILE A 86 4.77 -4.93 2.45
CA ILE A 86 3.33 -5.14 2.56
C ILE A 86 3.14 -6.04 3.78
N LEU A 87 2.87 -5.46 4.96
CA LEU A 87 2.39 -6.24 6.08
C LEU A 87 0.98 -6.69 5.73
N ASP A 88 0.95 -7.83 5.05
CA ASP A 88 -0.20 -8.44 4.42
C ASP A 88 -1.31 -8.64 5.46
N TYR A 89 -2.30 -7.76 5.38
CA TYR A 89 -3.54 -7.83 6.14
C TYR A 89 -4.32 -9.14 5.89
N LYS A 90 -3.92 -9.98 4.91
CA LYS A 90 -4.48 -11.33 4.71
C LYS A 90 -4.05 -12.34 5.77
N TRP A 91 -2.84 -12.23 6.32
CA TRP A 91 -2.31 -13.22 7.28
C TRP A 91 -2.93 -13.04 8.67
N LYS A 92 -3.34 -11.82 9.03
CA LYS A 92 -4.19 -11.58 10.21
C LYS A 92 -5.54 -12.28 10.09
N LYS A 93 -6.14 -12.34 8.90
CA LYS A 93 -7.42 -13.07 8.70
C LYS A 93 -7.27 -14.58 8.88
N GLN A 94 -6.17 -15.18 8.44
CA GLN A 94 -5.93 -16.62 8.66
C GLN A 94 -5.64 -16.95 10.14
N LEU A 95 -4.89 -16.10 10.85
CA LEU A 95 -4.64 -16.27 12.28
C LEU A 95 -5.90 -16.12 13.14
N ILE A 96 -6.83 -15.23 12.77
CA ILE A 96 -8.13 -15.08 13.45
C ILE A 96 -8.95 -16.37 13.33
N ILE A 97 -9.00 -16.99 12.14
CA ILE A 97 -9.74 -18.24 11.92
C ILE A 97 -9.16 -19.39 12.76
N ILE A 98 -7.83 -19.51 12.82
CA ILE A 98 -7.15 -20.53 13.63
C ILE A 98 -7.44 -20.34 15.12
N SER A 99 -7.44 -19.10 15.61
CA SER A 99 -7.77 -18.79 17.01
C SER A 99 -9.19 -19.21 17.39
N VAL A 100 -10.17 -19.05 16.49
CA VAL A 100 -11.57 -19.42 16.74
C VAL A 100 -11.73 -20.95 16.75
N LEU A 101 -11.07 -21.67 15.84
CA LEU A 101 -11.10 -23.14 15.81
C LEU A 101 -10.54 -23.75 17.09
N ILE A 102 -9.42 -23.21 17.61
CA ILE A 102 -8.82 -23.68 18.87
C ILE A 102 -9.80 -23.52 20.04
N LEU A 103 -10.51 -22.40 20.12
CA LEU A 103 -11.45 -22.09 21.20
C LEU A 103 -12.67 -23.03 21.21
N ILE A 104 -13.05 -23.55 20.04
CA ILE A 104 -14.15 -24.51 19.88
C ILE A 104 -13.67 -25.96 20.14
N ILE A 105 -12.45 -26.30 19.74
CA ILE A 105 -11.92 -27.67 19.84
C ILE A 105 -11.51 -28.03 21.28
N ILE A 106 -10.98 -27.08 22.06
CA ILE A 106 -10.53 -27.33 23.45
C ILE A 106 -11.66 -27.88 24.35
N PRO A 107 -12.88 -27.29 24.38
CA PRO A 107 -14.00 -27.81 25.16
C PRO A 107 -14.45 -29.21 24.71
N ILE A 108 -14.43 -29.46 23.39
CA ILE A 108 -14.84 -30.75 22.82
C ILE A 108 -13.88 -31.85 23.28
N ILE A 109 -12.58 -31.57 23.28
CA ILE A 109 -11.56 -32.51 23.79
C ILE A 109 -11.74 -32.74 25.29
N TYR A 110 -11.96 -31.68 26.07
CA TYR A 110 -12.19 -31.80 27.52
C TYR A 110 -13.41 -32.67 27.84
N HIS A 111 -14.52 -32.45 27.11
CA HIS A 111 -15.73 -33.24 27.26
C HIS A 111 -15.53 -34.71 26.88
N LEU A 112 -14.76 -35.00 25.82
CA LEU A 112 -14.48 -36.37 25.39
C LEU A 112 -13.67 -37.14 26.45
N ILE A 113 -12.67 -36.49 27.06
CA ILE A 113 -11.85 -37.08 28.13
C ILE A 113 -12.71 -37.38 29.37
N LEU A 114 -13.53 -36.43 29.81
CA LEU A 114 -14.42 -36.62 30.96
C LEU A 114 -15.48 -37.71 30.74
N SER A 115 -15.93 -37.92 29.49
CA SER A 115 -16.88 -38.98 29.15
C SER A 115 -16.26 -40.37 29.01
N SER A 116 -14.93 -40.46 29.02
CA SER A 116 -14.18 -41.71 28.89
C SER A 116 -13.77 -42.34 30.23
N GLU A 117 -14.03 -41.63 31.34
CA GLU A 117 -13.97 -42.12 32.72
C GLU A 117 -15.35 -42.62 33.17
#